data_AF-A0A2W2BES4-F1
#
_entry.id   AF-A0A2W2BES4-F1
#
_cell.length_a   1.000
_cell.length_b   1.000
_cell.length_c   1.000
_cell.angle_alpha   90.00
_cell.angle_beta   90.00
_cell.angle_gamma   90.00
#
_symmetry.space_group_name_H-M   'P 1'
#
loop_
_entity.id
_entity.type
_entity.pdbx_description
1 polymer ?
#
loop_
_entity_poly.entity_id
_entity_poly.type
_entity_poly.pdbx_seq_one_letter_code
_entity_poly.pdbx_strand_id
1 'polypeptide(L)'
;MNLRVKIFLALLLSLQSFFSYGQVKKQRCGNVACDSFCVFEEDKKLKLPSLLKSKDSLYFRYYTNCNVVDVWSKDGVSFYGMATTYTYEPYNKKRKIRKSRKYHFVKMALDSATAALVYNLSCGIASIPTGDSIKDDKIGSVDGSYRIFVSSTPFCICQKRYWSGSEQQNLLVTPTTDAIDSVLNLTQRRDRFIAHLKPWHFYYRDEMTVISFHL
;
A
#
# COMPACT_ATOMS: atom_id res chain seq x y z
N MET A 1 16.19 55.69 2.08
CA MET A 1 16.46 54.51 1.23
C MET A 1 15.81 54.73 -0.15
N ASN A 2 16.60 54.75 -1.22
CA ASN A 2 16.19 55.22 -2.56
C ASN A 2 15.18 54.24 -3.21
N LEU A 3 14.20 54.75 -3.97
CA LEU A 3 13.10 53.94 -4.55
C LEU A 3 13.60 52.78 -5.40
N ARG A 4 14.72 52.98 -6.10
CA ARG A 4 15.41 51.95 -6.90
C ARG A 4 15.90 50.76 -6.07
N VAL A 5 16.34 51.00 -4.83
CA VAL A 5 16.82 49.94 -3.93
C VAL A 5 15.66 49.08 -3.42
N LYS A 6 14.49 49.69 -3.16
CA LYS A 6 13.29 48.95 -2.75
C LYS A 6 12.77 48.03 -3.85
N ILE A 7 12.75 48.51 -5.09
CA ILE A 7 12.31 47.70 -6.26
C ILE A 7 13.26 46.53 -6.50
N PHE A 8 14.57 46.76 -6.38
CA PHE A 8 15.57 45.71 -6.56
C PHE A 8 15.47 44.62 -5.47
N LEU A 9 15.27 45.00 -4.21
CA LEU A 9 15.05 44.06 -3.10
C LEU A 9 13.75 43.27 -3.25
N ALA A 10 12.65 43.91 -3.68
CA ALA A 10 11.38 43.23 -3.92
C ALA A 10 11.49 42.20 -5.05
N LEU A 11 12.21 42.52 -6.14
CA LEU A 11 12.48 41.59 -7.22
C LEU A 11 13.38 40.43 -6.78
N LEU A 12 14.42 40.70 -5.99
CA LEU A 12 15.33 39.66 -5.47
C LEU A 12 14.59 38.66 -4.55
N LEU A 13 13.71 39.18 -3.68
CA LEU A 13 12.87 38.35 -2.80
C LEU A 13 11.83 37.54 -3.58
N SER A 14 11.26 38.11 -4.65
CA SER A 14 10.34 37.37 -5.52
C SER A 14 11.06 36.28 -6.33
N LEU A 15 12.27 36.51 -6.83
CA LEU A 15 13.05 35.49 -7.55
C LEU A 15 13.44 34.32 -6.64
N GLN A 16 13.75 34.54 -5.36
CA GLN A 16 14.02 33.44 -4.43
C GLN A 16 12.81 32.53 -4.18
N SER A 17 11.58 33.06 -4.29
CA SER A 17 10.37 32.23 -4.20
C SER A 17 10.09 31.36 -5.44
N PHE A 18 10.68 31.69 -6.59
CA PHE A 18 10.56 30.87 -7.81
C PHE A 18 11.56 29.69 -7.85
N PHE A 19 12.68 29.77 -7.13
CA PHE A 19 13.67 28.68 -7.11
C PHE A 19 13.37 27.54 -6.11
N SER A 20 12.31 27.64 -5.29
CA SER A 20 11.95 26.59 -4.32
C SER A 20 10.82 25.66 -4.79
N TYR A 21 10.24 25.88 -5.97
CA TYR A 21 9.19 25.02 -6.54
C TYR A 21 9.72 23.88 -7.42
N GLY A 22 10.96 23.44 -7.20
CA GLY A 22 11.36 22.10 -7.60
C GLY A 22 10.69 21.11 -6.65
N GLN A 23 9.61 20.42 -7.06
CA GLN A 23 9.13 19.27 -6.30
C GLN A 23 10.31 18.32 -6.11
N VAL A 24 10.85 18.25 -4.89
CA VAL A 24 11.87 17.26 -4.55
C VAL A 24 11.24 15.91 -4.84
N LYS A 25 11.68 15.25 -5.93
CA LYS A 25 11.22 13.91 -6.26
C LYS A 25 11.55 13.02 -5.07
N LYS A 26 10.54 12.36 -4.50
CA LYS A 26 10.79 11.40 -3.42
C LYS A 26 11.85 10.41 -3.85
N GLN A 27 12.89 10.28 -3.04
CA GLN A 27 13.94 9.31 -3.27
C GLN A 27 13.43 7.93 -2.86
N ARG A 28 13.96 6.88 -3.50
CA ARG A 28 13.75 5.52 -3.03
C ARG A 28 14.77 5.26 -1.94
N CYS A 29 14.34 4.65 -0.83
CA CYS A 29 15.27 4.27 0.21
C CYS A 29 16.11 3.07 -0.29
N GLY A 30 17.40 3.07 0.04
CA GLY A 30 18.36 2.05 -0.41
C GLY A 30 17.94 0.63 0.02
N ASN A 31 18.25 -0.35 -0.83
CA ASN A 31 17.82 -1.76 -0.84
C ASN A 31 16.36 -1.99 -1.28
N VAL A 32 16.13 -2.05 -2.60
CA VAL A 32 14.97 -2.76 -3.16
C VAL A 32 15.38 -3.49 -4.45
N ALA A 33 15.86 -4.73 -4.30
CA ALA A 33 15.80 -5.71 -5.37
C ALA A 33 14.36 -6.20 -5.49
N CYS A 34 13.50 -5.43 -6.15
CA CYS A 34 12.17 -5.90 -6.50
C CYS A 34 11.56 -5.05 -7.61
N ASP A 35 10.80 -5.70 -8.48
CA ASP A 35 10.05 -5.12 -9.59
C ASP A 35 8.99 -4.12 -9.07
N SER A 36 9.47 -2.93 -8.73
CA SER A 36 8.69 -1.82 -8.17
C SER A 36 7.50 -1.40 -9.03
N PHE A 37 7.40 -1.89 -10.27
CA PHE A 37 6.32 -1.55 -11.19
C PHE A 37 4.98 -2.23 -10.86
N CYS A 38 4.97 -3.46 -10.34
CA CYS A 38 3.74 -4.24 -10.23
C CYS A 38 2.74 -3.67 -9.20
N VAL A 39 3.23 -3.20 -8.06
CA VAL A 39 2.39 -2.69 -6.96
C VAL A 39 1.69 -1.37 -7.34
N PHE A 40 2.39 -0.45 -8.02
CA PHE A 40 1.81 0.83 -8.44
C PHE A 40 0.82 0.72 -9.60
N GLU A 41 0.83 -0.38 -10.36
CA GLU A 41 -0.21 -0.62 -11.35
C GLU A 41 -1.54 -1.00 -10.71
N GLU A 42 -1.50 -1.81 -9.65
CA GLU A 42 -2.71 -2.16 -8.88
C GLU A 42 -3.31 -0.94 -8.20
N ASP A 43 -2.48 -0.03 -7.69
CA ASP A 43 -2.92 1.26 -7.13
C ASP A 43 -3.86 2.01 -8.08
N LYS A 44 -3.49 2.09 -9.37
CA LYS A 44 -4.32 2.79 -10.37
C LYS A 44 -5.66 2.09 -10.59
N LYS A 45 -5.67 0.75 -10.63
CA LYS A 45 -6.86 -0.06 -10.85
C LYS A 45 -7.83 0.01 -9.67
N LEU A 46 -7.28 0.07 -8.45
CA LEU A 46 -8.02 0.21 -7.19
C LEU A 46 -8.31 1.68 -6.82
N LYS A 47 -7.88 2.63 -7.66
CA LYS A 47 -7.98 4.08 -7.44
C LYS A 47 -7.44 4.49 -6.08
N LEU A 48 -6.28 3.95 -5.70
CA LEU A 48 -5.62 4.25 -4.43
C LEU A 48 -4.85 5.57 -4.49
N PRO A 49 -4.73 6.30 -3.37
CA PRO A 49 -3.89 7.49 -3.31
C PRO A 49 -2.44 7.18 -3.71
N SER A 50 -1.83 8.09 -4.47
CA SER A 50 -0.43 7.92 -4.88
C SER A 50 0.52 8.29 -3.75
N LEU A 51 1.24 7.30 -3.22
CA LEU A 51 2.22 7.49 -2.15
C LEU A 51 3.40 8.38 -2.59
N LEU A 52 3.74 8.36 -3.88
CA LEU A 52 4.74 9.26 -4.48
C LEU A 52 4.36 10.74 -4.35
N LYS A 53 3.07 11.05 -4.28
CA LYS A 53 2.54 12.41 -4.17
C LYS A 53 2.13 12.81 -2.75
N SER A 54 2.11 11.86 -1.80
CA SER A 54 1.76 12.15 -0.41
C SER A 54 2.74 13.16 0.19
N LYS A 55 2.23 14.10 0.99
CA LYS A 55 3.04 15.04 1.79
C LYS A 55 2.87 14.79 3.29
N ASP A 56 2.25 13.67 3.64
CA ASP A 56 2.00 13.28 5.02
C ASP A 56 3.34 13.00 5.71
N SER A 57 3.42 13.22 7.03
CA SER A 57 4.67 13.04 7.79
C SER A 57 5.15 11.60 7.69
N LEU A 58 4.20 10.66 7.79
CA LEU A 58 4.42 9.25 7.53
C LEU A 58 3.12 8.59 7.05
N TYR A 59 3.26 7.77 6.03
CA TYR A 59 2.19 7.03 5.38
C TYR A 59 2.61 5.56 5.23
N PHE A 60 1.76 4.64 5.65
CA PHE A 60 1.91 3.21 5.40
C PHE A 60 0.80 2.69 4.50
N ARG A 61 1.19 1.86 3.53
CA ARG A 61 0.30 1.00 2.76
C ARG A 61 0.73 -0.44 2.91
N TYR A 62 -0.21 -1.27 3.34
CA TYR A 62 -0.02 -2.71 3.49
C TYR A 62 -0.91 -3.46 2.50
N TYR A 63 -0.34 -4.43 1.79
CA TYR A 63 -1.06 -5.31 0.88
C TYR A 63 -1.17 -6.74 1.43
N THR A 64 -2.39 -7.25 1.33
CA THR A 64 -2.73 -8.68 1.44
C THR A 64 -3.35 -9.14 0.12
N ASN A 65 -3.64 -10.43 0.00
CA ASN A 65 -4.21 -11.04 -1.21
C ASN A 65 -5.51 -10.36 -1.72
N CYS A 66 -6.31 -9.74 -0.85
CA CYS A 66 -7.59 -9.10 -1.23
C CYS A 66 -7.87 -7.80 -0.47
N ASN A 67 -6.90 -7.27 0.28
CA ASN A 67 -7.06 -6.03 0.99
C ASN A 67 -5.82 -5.16 0.86
N VAL A 68 -6.06 -3.86 0.77
CA VAL A 68 -5.05 -2.83 0.92
C VAL A 68 -5.43 -1.97 2.11
N VAL A 69 -4.53 -1.83 3.06
CA VAL A 69 -4.73 -0.99 4.26
C VAL A 69 -3.80 0.20 4.17
N ASP A 70 -4.39 1.38 4.10
CA ASP A 70 -3.72 2.67 4.17
C ASP A 70 -3.87 3.25 5.57
N VAL A 71 -2.78 3.64 6.21
CA VAL A 71 -2.79 4.43 7.45
C VAL A 71 -1.72 5.50 7.41
N TRP A 72 -2.05 6.70 7.85
CA TRP A 72 -1.13 7.82 7.78
C TRP A 72 -1.39 8.86 8.87
N SER A 73 -0.37 9.68 9.10
CA SER A 73 -0.46 10.86 9.94
C SER A 73 0.14 12.07 9.22
N LYS A 74 -0.43 13.25 9.47
CA LYS A 74 0.05 14.52 8.91
C LYS A 74 1.05 15.23 9.82
N ASP A 75 0.90 14.99 11.12
CA ASP A 75 1.49 15.76 12.22
C ASP A 75 2.08 14.85 13.32
N GLY A 76 1.91 13.52 13.21
CA GLY A 76 2.27 12.55 14.24
C GLY A 76 1.27 12.44 15.39
N VAL A 77 0.15 13.17 15.33
CA VAL A 77 -0.86 13.25 16.41
C VAL A 77 -2.24 12.83 15.91
N SER A 78 -2.59 13.26 14.71
CA SER A 78 -3.85 12.93 14.02
C SER A 78 -3.63 11.72 13.11
N PHE A 79 -4.45 10.70 13.28
CA PHE A 79 -4.33 9.44 12.53
C PHE A 79 -5.53 9.21 11.63
N TYR A 80 -5.24 8.80 10.41
CA TYR A 80 -6.23 8.54 9.37
C TYR A 80 -5.98 7.18 8.77
N GLY A 81 -7.04 6.55 8.28
CA GLY A 81 -6.88 5.28 7.59
C GLY A 81 -8.02 4.93 6.64
N MET A 82 -7.71 4.00 5.74
CA MET A 82 -8.64 3.47 4.75
C MET A 82 -8.32 1.99 4.51
N ALA A 83 -9.30 1.11 4.69
CA ALA A 83 -9.22 -0.27 4.24
C ALA A 83 -9.93 -0.41 2.89
N THR A 84 -9.23 -0.90 1.88
CA THR A 84 -9.77 -1.22 0.55
C THR A 84 -9.79 -2.72 0.37
N THR A 85 -10.97 -3.32 0.35
CA THR A 85 -11.14 -4.74 0.04
C THR A 85 -11.47 -4.89 -1.45
N TYR A 86 -10.82 -5.81 -2.14
CA TYR A 86 -10.94 -5.95 -3.59
C TYR A 86 -10.91 -7.39 -4.07
N THR A 87 -11.42 -7.57 -5.29
CA THR A 87 -11.28 -8.78 -6.10
C THR A 87 -11.21 -8.39 -7.58
N TYR A 88 -10.96 -9.35 -8.45
CA TYR A 88 -10.96 -9.16 -9.89
C TYR A 88 -11.50 -10.38 -10.63
N GLU A 89 -12.08 -10.15 -11.80
CA GLU A 89 -12.55 -11.21 -12.69
C GLU A 89 -11.37 -12.01 -13.24
N PRO A 90 -11.47 -13.35 -13.38
CA PRO A 90 -10.40 -14.16 -13.90
C PRO A 90 -10.17 -13.92 -15.38
N TYR A 91 -8.93 -14.16 -15.80
CA TYR A 91 -8.56 -14.02 -17.19
C TYR A 91 -9.26 -15.08 -18.05
N ASN A 92 -10.16 -14.64 -18.94
CA ASN A 92 -10.84 -15.54 -19.87
C ASN A 92 -9.92 -15.87 -21.06
N LYS A 93 -9.20 -16.99 -20.96
CA LYS A 93 -8.29 -17.49 -22.02
C LYS A 93 -9.00 -17.71 -23.37
N LYS A 94 -10.30 -18.05 -23.39
CA LYS A 94 -11.05 -18.35 -24.63
C LYS A 94 -11.31 -17.11 -25.49
N ARG A 95 -11.35 -15.91 -24.91
CA ARG A 95 -11.71 -14.70 -25.65
C ARG A 95 -10.56 -14.06 -26.42
N LYS A 96 -9.31 -14.54 -26.35
CA LYS A 96 -8.08 -14.01 -27.03
C LYS A 96 -7.83 -12.49 -26.95
N ILE A 97 -8.69 -11.72 -26.29
CA ILE A 97 -8.52 -10.29 -26.08
C ILE A 97 -7.84 -10.13 -24.72
N ARG A 98 -6.64 -9.51 -24.71
CA ARG A 98 -5.98 -8.98 -23.52
C ARG A 98 -6.80 -7.82 -22.92
N LYS A 99 -8.07 -8.02 -22.57
CA LYS A 99 -8.80 -7.00 -21.79
C LYS A 99 -8.18 -6.98 -20.39
N SER A 100 -7.83 -5.79 -19.92
CA SER A 100 -7.39 -5.58 -18.53
C SER A 100 -8.41 -6.23 -17.59
N ARG A 101 -7.94 -7.00 -16.60
CA ARG A 101 -8.80 -7.60 -15.57
C ARG A 101 -9.72 -6.51 -14.99
N LYS A 102 -11.00 -6.82 -14.84
CA LYS A 102 -11.95 -5.91 -14.20
C LYS A 102 -11.84 -6.06 -12.70
N TYR A 103 -11.52 -4.97 -12.00
CA TYR A 103 -11.42 -4.94 -10.55
C TYR A 103 -12.73 -4.46 -9.92
N HIS A 104 -13.09 -5.09 -8.82
CA HIS A 104 -14.20 -4.71 -7.96
C HIS A 104 -13.62 -4.43 -6.59
N PHE A 105 -14.00 -3.32 -5.97
CA PHE A 105 -13.49 -2.97 -4.64
C PHE A 105 -14.49 -2.14 -3.84
N VAL A 106 -14.36 -2.24 -2.52
CA VAL A 106 -15.07 -1.41 -1.55
C VAL A 106 -14.05 -0.77 -0.62
N LYS A 107 -14.32 0.47 -0.21
CA LYS A 107 -13.46 1.24 0.69
C LYS A 107 -14.19 1.53 1.97
N MET A 108 -13.49 1.43 3.10
CA MET A 108 -13.99 1.87 4.39
C MET A 108 -12.96 2.74 5.10
N ALA A 109 -13.37 3.96 5.45
CA ALA A 109 -12.58 4.83 6.32
C ALA A 109 -12.48 4.21 7.72
N LEU A 110 -11.28 4.27 8.31
CA LEU A 110 -11.06 3.89 9.70
C LEU A 110 -11.41 5.07 10.60
N ASP A 111 -11.98 4.81 11.77
CA ASP A 111 -12.05 5.83 12.82
C ASP A 111 -10.64 6.14 13.36
N SER A 112 -10.49 7.29 14.01
CA SER A 112 -9.16 7.77 14.43
C SER A 112 -8.47 6.84 15.42
N ALA A 113 -9.21 6.16 16.30
CA ALA A 113 -8.60 5.27 17.30
C ALA A 113 -8.09 3.98 16.65
N THR A 114 -8.90 3.38 15.78
CA THR A 114 -8.49 2.23 14.97
C THR A 114 -7.31 2.59 14.05
N ALA A 115 -7.34 3.76 13.42
CA ALA A 115 -6.24 4.23 12.57
C ALA A 115 -4.93 4.39 13.37
N ALA A 116 -4.99 4.96 14.58
CA ALA A 116 -3.82 5.11 15.45
C ALA A 116 -3.24 3.74 15.85
N LEU A 117 -4.08 2.77 16.19
CA LEU A 117 -3.65 1.42 16.53
C LEU A 117 -2.92 0.76 15.35
N VAL A 118 -3.53 0.77 14.17
CA VAL A 118 -2.95 0.17 12.95
C VAL A 118 -1.69 0.92 12.51
N TYR A 119 -1.64 2.24 12.69
CA TYR A 119 -0.44 3.04 12.45
C TYR A 119 0.73 2.61 13.37
N ASN A 120 0.48 2.44 14.66
CA ASN A 120 1.49 2.00 15.62
C ASN A 120 2.00 0.58 15.32
N LEU A 121 1.09 -0.35 14.96
CA LEU A 121 1.48 -1.68 14.49
C LEU A 121 2.35 -1.59 13.22
N SER A 122 1.99 -0.70 12.28
CA SER A 122 2.74 -0.50 11.04
C SER A 122 4.15 0.08 11.27
N CYS A 123 4.32 0.98 12.24
CA CYS A 123 5.63 1.46 12.68
C CYS A 123 6.51 0.31 13.19
N GLY A 124 5.92 -0.62 13.95
CA GLY A 124 6.61 -1.82 14.44
C GLY A 124 7.10 -2.72 13.30
N ILE A 125 6.34 -2.85 12.21
CA ILE A 125 6.77 -3.62 11.03
C ILE A 125 7.86 -2.87 10.26
N ALA A 126 7.72 -1.56 10.11
CA ALA A 126 8.65 -0.74 9.35
C ALA A 126 10.07 -0.74 9.90
N SER A 127 10.25 -0.94 11.22
CA SER A 127 11.57 -1.08 11.85
C SER A 127 12.24 -2.43 11.58
N ILE A 128 11.48 -3.45 11.18
CA ILE A 128 12.01 -4.77 10.86
C ILE A 128 12.75 -4.69 9.52
N PRO A 129 14.05 -5.00 9.45
CA PRO A 129 14.76 -5.04 8.19
C PRO A 129 14.11 -6.05 7.25
N THR A 130 14.06 -5.75 5.95
CA THR A 130 13.84 -6.81 4.96
C THR A 130 14.97 -7.80 5.14
N GLY A 131 14.65 -9.10 5.17
CA GLY A 131 15.70 -10.10 5.25
C GLY A 131 16.57 -10.02 4.00
N ASP A 132 17.68 -9.29 4.04
CA ASP A 132 18.74 -9.24 3.03
C ASP A 132 19.51 -10.60 2.94
N SER A 133 18.90 -11.72 3.34
CA SER A 133 19.63 -12.97 3.58
C SER A 133 18.85 -14.28 3.37
N ILE A 134 17.63 -14.25 2.82
CA ILE A 134 17.06 -15.47 2.26
C ILE A 134 17.48 -15.51 0.80
N LYS A 135 18.44 -16.38 0.49
CA LYS A 135 18.76 -16.70 -0.90
C LYS A 135 17.44 -17.06 -1.60
N ASP A 136 17.16 -16.42 -2.73
CA ASP A 136 15.90 -16.53 -3.48
C ASP A 136 15.51 -17.97 -3.82
N ASP A 137 16.45 -18.91 -3.73
CA ASP A 137 16.30 -20.34 -3.99
C ASP A 137 15.44 -21.10 -2.97
N LYS A 138 15.05 -20.47 -1.84
CA LYS A 138 14.17 -21.07 -0.83
C LYS A 138 12.78 -20.43 -0.70
N ILE A 139 12.53 -19.29 -1.35
CA ILE A 139 11.25 -18.60 -1.19
C ILE A 139 10.22 -19.15 -2.18
N GLY A 140 9.18 -19.82 -1.65
CA GLY A 140 8.06 -20.35 -2.44
C GLY A 140 8.07 -21.87 -2.65
N SER A 141 8.96 -22.61 -1.99
CA SER A 141 9.10 -24.07 -2.16
C SER A 141 8.09 -24.91 -1.37
N VAL A 142 7.46 -24.38 -0.31
CA VAL A 142 6.67 -25.22 0.62
C VAL A 142 5.32 -24.61 1.05
N ASP A 143 5.28 -23.38 1.56
CA ASP A 143 4.07 -22.76 2.13
C ASP A 143 4.17 -21.22 2.25
N GLY A 144 3.04 -20.51 2.24
CA GLY A 144 2.97 -19.06 2.56
C GLY A 144 2.58 -18.12 1.42
N SER A 145 2.57 -16.82 1.71
CA SER A 145 2.29 -15.74 0.75
C SER A 145 3.15 -14.51 1.06
N TYR A 146 3.39 -13.67 0.06
CA TYR A 146 4.12 -12.42 0.26
C TYR A 146 3.23 -11.35 0.88
N ARG A 147 3.72 -10.73 1.95
CA ARG A 147 3.17 -9.53 2.60
C ARG A 147 4.00 -8.31 2.16
N ILE A 148 3.37 -7.35 1.49
CA ILE A 148 4.06 -6.15 0.95
C ILE A 148 3.73 -4.94 1.80
N PHE A 149 4.77 -4.25 2.26
CA PHE A 149 4.68 -3.02 3.04
C PHE A 149 5.33 -1.88 2.30
N VAL A 150 4.63 -0.78 2.14
CA VAL A 150 5.15 0.45 1.57
C VAL A 150 5.05 1.54 2.61
N SER A 151 6.16 2.21 2.90
CA SER A 151 6.19 3.42 3.73
C SER A 151 6.55 4.62 2.88
N SER A 152 5.96 5.76 3.19
CA SER A 152 6.27 7.01 2.51
C SER A 152 6.28 8.18 3.48
N THR A 153 7.33 8.98 3.38
CA THR A 153 7.46 10.31 4.01
C THR A 153 7.48 11.36 2.90
N PRO A 154 7.53 12.67 3.21
CA PRO A 154 7.65 13.69 2.17
C PRO A 154 8.91 13.54 1.30
N PHE A 155 9.93 12.84 1.80
CA PHE A 155 11.26 12.75 1.18
C PHE A 155 11.58 11.37 0.63
N CYS A 156 11.06 10.29 1.23
CA CYS A 156 11.37 8.92 0.82
C CYS A 156 10.12 8.06 0.59
N ILE A 157 10.28 7.05 -0.26
CA ILE A 157 9.41 5.87 -0.32
C ILE A 157 10.25 4.60 -0.13
N CYS A 158 9.81 3.72 0.75
CA CYS A 158 10.42 2.42 0.99
C CYS A 158 9.40 1.33 0.70
N GLN A 159 9.83 0.22 0.09
CA GLN A 159 9.02 -0.96 -0.05
C GLN A 159 9.75 -2.15 0.56
N LYS A 160 9.07 -2.90 1.40
CA LYS A 160 9.54 -4.10 2.06
C LYS A 160 8.63 -5.27 1.71
N ARG A 161 9.21 -6.45 1.52
CA ARG A 161 8.48 -7.71 1.28
C ARG A 161 8.87 -8.71 2.34
N TYR A 162 7.88 -9.40 2.89
CA TYR A 162 8.07 -10.46 3.87
C TYR A 162 7.33 -11.71 3.40
N TRP A 163 7.97 -12.86 3.43
CA TRP A 163 7.32 -14.15 3.23
C TRP A 163 6.66 -14.58 4.53
N SER A 164 5.41 -15.05 4.46
CA SER A 164 4.67 -15.53 5.64
C SER A 164 4.83 -17.04 5.91
N GLY A 165 5.58 -17.75 5.06
CA GLY A 165 5.75 -19.20 5.18
C GLY A 165 6.67 -19.60 6.31
N SER A 166 6.62 -20.89 6.64
CA SER A 166 7.40 -21.49 7.73
C SER A 166 8.91 -21.24 7.63
N GLU A 167 9.45 -21.12 6.42
CA GLU A 167 10.87 -20.86 6.16
C GLU A 167 11.32 -19.42 6.50
N GLN A 168 10.38 -18.47 6.62
CA GLN A 168 10.65 -17.11 7.08
C GLN A 168 9.76 -16.81 8.30
N GLN A 169 10.04 -17.46 9.43
CA GLN A 169 9.48 -17.04 10.71
C GLN A 169 10.16 -15.76 11.20
N ASN A 170 9.84 -14.63 10.56
CA ASN A 170 10.03 -13.34 11.21
C ASN A 170 9.00 -13.24 12.34
N LEU A 171 9.44 -13.53 13.57
CA LEU A 171 8.62 -13.68 14.79
C LEU A 171 7.68 -12.50 15.07
N LEU A 172 7.89 -11.34 14.43
CA LEU A 172 7.10 -10.14 14.65
C LEU A 172 6.20 -9.77 13.46
N VAL A 173 6.53 -10.12 12.22
CA VAL A 173 5.76 -9.65 11.05
C VAL A 173 4.40 -10.31 11.02
N THR A 174 4.34 -11.65 11.01
CA THR A 174 3.10 -12.41 10.90
C THR A 174 2.13 -12.09 12.04
N PRO A 175 2.53 -12.13 13.33
CA PRO A 175 1.61 -11.79 14.42
C PRO A 175 1.10 -10.34 14.34
N THR A 176 1.94 -9.39 13.92
CA THR A 176 1.52 -7.98 13.80
C THR A 176 0.51 -7.79 12.67
N THR A 177 0.69 -8.51 11.57
CA THR A 177 -0.25 -8.45 10.44
C THR A 177 -1.55 -9.17 10.73
N ASP A 178 -1.49 -10.29 11.45
CA ASP A 178 -2.70 -10.97 11.94
C ASP A 178 -3.45 -10.10 12.96
N ALA A 179 -2.74 -9.29 13.76
CA ALA A 179 -3.34 -8.30 14.64
C ALA A 179 -4.04 -7.17 13.84
N ILE A 180 -3.42 -6.66 12.77
CA ILE A 180 -4.06 -5.69 11.86
C ILE A 180 -5.33 -6.30 11.25
N ASP A 181 -5.24 -7.54 10.76
CA ASP A 181 -6.36 -8.25 10.14
C ASP A 181 -7.52 -8.45 11.13
N SER A 182 -7.20 -8.78 12.38
CA SER A 182 -8.17 -8.95 13.47
C SER A 182 -8.85 -7.64 13.85
N VAL A 183 -8.07 -6.58 14.11
CA VAL A 183 -8.57 -5.23 14.42
C VAL A 183 -9.52 -4.73 13.34
N LEU A 184 -9.16 -4.97 12.07
CA LEU A 184 -9.94 -4.51 10.94
C LEU A 184 -11.00 -5.52 10.50
N ASN A 185 -11.06 -6.73 11.04
CA ASN A 185 -11.93 -7.82 10.59
C ASN A 185 -11.85 -8.07 9.07
N LEU A 186 -10.65 -8.04 8.49
CA LEU A 186 -10.45 -8.05 7.04
C LEU A 186 -11.02 -9.31 6.36
N THR A 187 -10.86 -10.49 6.98
CA THR A 187 -11.41 -11.75 6.47
C THR A 187 -12.92 -11.71 6.35
N GLN A 188 -13.61 -11.32 7.43
CA GLN A 188 -15.08 -11.25 7.43
C GLN A 188 -15.59 -10.21 6.43
N ARG A 189 -14.89 -9.07 6.30
CA ARG A 189 -15.23 -8.03 5.32
C ARG A 189 -15.11 -8.53 3.90
N ARG A 190 -14.01 -9.23 3.59
CA ARG A 190 -13.80 -9.87 2.29
C ARG A 190 -14.94 -10.82 2.00
N ASP A 191 -15.28 -11.70 2.93
CA ASP A 191 -16.33 -12.70 2.70
C ASP A 191 -17.70 -12.05 2.48
N ARG A 192 -18.04 -11.01 3.26
CA ARG A 192 -19.24 -10.20 3.02
C ARG A 192 -19.20 -9.49 1.67
N PHE A 193 -18.10 -8.85 1.32
CA PHE A 193 -17.95 -8.16 0.04
C PHE A 193 -18.14 -9.11 -1.13
N ILE A 194 -17.49 -10.28 -1.11
CA ILE A 194 -17.61 -11.29 -2.16
C ILE A 194 -19.05 -11.81 -2.24
N ALA A 195 -19.74 -12.02 -1.11
CA ALA A 195 -21.15 -12.44 -1.10
C ALA A 195 -22.12 -11.42 -1.72
N HIS A 196 -21.76 -10.13 -1.77
CA HIS A 196 -22.56 -9.08 -2.43
C HIS A 196 -22.24 -8.93 -3.92
N LEU A 197 -21.23 -9.63 -4.43
CA LEU A 197 -20.95 -9.65 -5.86
C LEU A 197 -21.96 -10.54 -6.58
N LYS A 198 -22.17 -10.27 -7.87
CA LYS A 198 -23.20 -10.96 -8.64
C LYS A 198 -22.96 -12.48 -8.61
N PRO A 199 -23.98 -13.29 -8.29
CA PRO A 199 -23.91 -14.72 -8.52
C PRO A 199 -23.65 -14.98 -10.01
N TRP A 200 -23.04 -16.13 -10.34
CA TRP A 200 -22.69 -16.54 -11.72
C TRP A 200 -21.47 -15.87 -12.37
N HIS A 201 -20.68 -15.12 -11.61
CA HIS A 201 -19.35 -14.67 -12.04
C HIS A 201 -18.25 -15.37 -11.23
N PHE A 202 -17.14 -15.66 -11.90
CA PHE A 202 -15.94 -16.15 -11.25
C PHE A 202 -15.16 -14.97 -10.68
N TYR A 203 -14.72 -15.08 -9.43
CA TYR A 203 -13.89 -14.08 -8.77
C TYR A 203 -12.71 -14.74 -8.09
N TYR A 204 -11.55 -14.09 -8.09
CA TYR A 204 -10.41 -14.56 -7.32
C TYR A 204 -10.58 -14.23 -5.83
N ARG A 205 -10.38 -15.23 -4.97
CA ARG A 205 -10.31 -15.11 -3.50
C ARG A 205 -8.89 -14.85 -3.00
N ASP A 206 -7.91 -15.24 -3.79
CA ASP A 206 -6.47 -15.06 -3.66
C ASP A 206 -5.83 -15.34 -5.04
N GLU A 207 -4.50 -15.34 -5.17
CA GLU A 207 -3.81 -15.56 -6.46
C GLU A 207 -4.12 -16.93 -7.10
N MET A 208 -4.69 -17.90 -6.37
CA MET A 208 -4.86 -19.29 -6.81
C MET A 208 -6.30 -19.83 -6.75
N THR A 209 -7.20 -19.18 -6.02
CA THR A 209 -8.54 -19.70 -5.73
C THR A 209 -9.61 -18.90 -6.46
N VAL A 210 -10.36 -19.57 -7.32
CA VAL A 210 -11.52 -19.01 -8.02
C VAL A 210 -12.80 -19.45 -7.30
N ILE A 211 -13.63 -18.51 -6.88
CA ILE A 211 -14.96 -18.80 -6.33
C ILE A 211 -15.97 -18.71 -7.48
N SER A 212 -16.77 -19.76 -7.64
CA SER A 212 -18.02 -19.75 -8.41
C SER A 212 -19.19 -19.77 -7.43
N PHE A 213 -20.10 -18.81 -7.54
CA PHE A 213 -21.36 -18.85 -6.81
C PHE A 213 -22.40 -19.64 -7.62
N HIS A 214 -22.83 -20.77 -7.05
CA HIS A 214 -24.09 -21.41 -7.39
C HIS A 214 -25.01 -21.20 -6.18
N LEU A 215 -26.07 -20.41 -6.36
CA LEU A 215 -27.19 -20.37 -5.41
C LEU A 215 -28.09 -21.57 -5.70
#